data_AF-A0A1F2RUS8-F1
#
_entry.id   AF-A0A1F2RUS8-F1
#
_cell.length_a   1.000
_cell.length_b   1.000
_cell.length_c   1.000
_cell.angle_alpha   90.00
_cell.angle_beta   90.00
_cell.angle_gamma   90.00
#
_symmetry.space_group_name_H-M   'P 1'
#
loop_
_entity.id
_entity.type
_entity.pdbx_description
1 polymer ?
#
loop_
_entity_poly.entity_id
_entity_poly.type
_entity_poly.pdbx_seq_one_letter_code
_entity_poly.pdbx_strand_id
1 'polypeptide(L)'
;MNVIERRIEMMRSKQKETAAEAYAERFTECKDLLGRINKQLDVHQARQQASPKNWGFAGDLGHVIEQLAYVLASLGDRSAVDEHGLKY
;
A
#
# COMPACT_ATOMS: atom_id res chain seq x y z
N MET A 1 -2.83 -35.07 -20.54
CA MET A 1 -1.91 -33.95 -20.27
C MET A 1 -0.98 -34.33 -19.12
N ASN A 2 0.33 -34.34 -19.36
CA ASN A 2 1.37 -34.74 -18.42
C ASN A 2 1.63 -33.65 -17.36
N VAL A 3 2.29 -34.00 -16.24
CA VAL A 3 2.73 -33.10 -15.17
C VAL A 3 3.59 -31.95 -15.71
N ILE A 4 4.45 -32.22 -16.70
CA ILE A 4 5.29 -31.18 -17.34
C ILE A 4 4.43 -30.18 -18.11
N GLU A 5 3.50 -30.66 -18.92
CA GLU A 5 2.58 -29.82 -19.71
C GLU A 5 1.70 -28.95 -18.80
N ARG A 6 1.18 -29.52 -17.70
CA ARG A 6 0.44 -28.76 -16.68
C ARG A 6 1.27 -27.65 -16.05
N ARG A 7 2.55 -27.89 -15.80
CA ARG A 7 3.45 -26.90 -15.21
C ARG A 7 3.81 -25.80 -16.21
N ILE A 8 4.00 -26.12 -17.49
CA ILE A 8 4.24 -25.16 -18.56
C ILE A 8 3.00 -24.27 -18.77
N GLU A 9 1.81 -24.85 -18.80
CA GLU A 9 0.54 -24.12 -18.94
C GLU A 9 0.31 -23.18 -17.74
N MET A 10 0.59 -23.65 -16.52
CA MET A 10 0.49 -22.84 -15.31
C MET A 10 1.54 -21.71 -15.24
N MET A 11 2.71 -21.88 -15.87
CA MET A 11 3.70 -20.81 -15.99
C MET A 11 3.29 -19.78 -17.04
N ARG A 12 2.73 -20.22 -18.17
CA ARG A 12 2.15 -19.34 -19.19
C ARG A 12 0.98 -18.51 -18.65
N SER A 13 0.06 -19.13 -17.92
CA SER A 13 -1.08 -18.42 -17.33
C SER A 13 -0.69 -17.42 -16.23
N LYS A 14 0.51 -17.56 -15.65
CA LYS A 14 1.07 -16.60 -14.69
C LYS A 14 1.87 -15.47 -15.35
N GLN A 15 2.27 -15.63 -16.61
CA GLN A 15 3.02 -14.61 -17.31
C GLN A 15 2.03 -13.58 -17.88
N LYS A 16 2.08 -12.35 -17.38
CA LYS A 16 1.28 -11.26 -17.97
C LYS A 16 1.67 -11.12 -19.44
N GLU A 17 0.70 -11.25 -20.33
CA GLU A 17 0.93 -11.24 -21.76
C GLU A 17 1.15 -9.82 -22.28
N THR A 18 0.63 -8.82 -21.55
CA THR A 18 0.75 -7.41 -21.91
C THR A 18 1.18 -6.52 -20.74
N ALA A 19 1.79 -5.38 -21.07
CA ALA A 19 2.06 -4.32 -20.10
C ALA A 19 0.77 -3.77 -19.45
N ALA A 20 -0.34 -3.78 -20.18
CA ALA A 20 -1.65 -3.34 -19.68
C ALA A 20 -2.18 -4.26 -18.56
N GLU A 21 -2.05 -5.58 -18.72
CA GLU A 21 -2.45 -6.54 -17.69
C GLU A 21 -1.56 -6.45 -16.45
N ALA A 22 -0.24 -6.27 -16.64
CA ALA A 22 0.68 -6.05 -15.54
C ALA A 22 0.37 -4.74 -14.78
N TYR A 23 0.00 -3.69 -15.50
CA TYR A 23 -0.46 -2.44 -14.89
C TYR A 23 -1.77 -2.63 -14.12
N ALA A 24 -2.78 -3.27 -14.72
CA ALA A 24 -4.10 -3.45 -14.10
C ALA A 24 -4.01 -4.27 -12.81
N GLU A 25 -3.17 -5.30 -12.76
CA GLU A 25 -2.90 -6.07 -11.55
C GLU A 25 -2.27 -5.20 -10.46
N ARG A 26 -1.19 -4.50 -10.77
CA ARG A 26 -0.50 -3.63 -9.80
C ARG A 26 -1.40 -2.50 -9.31
N PHE A 27 -2.19 -1.92 -10.20
CA PHE A 27 -3.19 -0.92 -9.82
C PHE A 27 -4.21 -1.50 -8.84
N THR A 28 -4.70 -2.71 -9.11
CA THR A 28 -5.62 -3.42 -8.21
C THR A 28 -4.97 -3.70 -6.84
N GLU A 29 -3.69 -4.11 -6.83
CA GLU A 29 -2.92 -4.33 -5.61
C GLU A 29 -2.73 -3.03 -4.80
N CYS A 30 -2.40 -1.92 -5.46
CA CYS A 30 -2.35 -0.61 -4.81
C CYS A 30 -3.70 -0.25 -4.17
N LYS A 31 -4.83 -0.50 -4.86
CA LYS A 31 -6.16 -0.24 -4.31
C LYS A 31 -6.49 -1.14 -3.12
N ASP A 32 -6.11 -2.41 -3.15
CA ASP A 32 -6.25 -3.33 -2.00
C ASP A 32 -5.45 -2.85 -0.79
N LEU A 33 -4.17 -2.49 -1.00
CA LEU A 33 -3.31 -1.99 0.06
C LEU A 33 -3.86 -0.71 0.70
N LEU A 34 -4.34 0.24 -0.10
CA LEU A 34 -4.98 1.45 0.41
C LEU A 34 -6.23 1.13 1.24
N GLY A 35 -7.07 0.18 0.79
CA GLY A 35 -8.23 -0.29 1.56
C GLY A 35 -7.84 -0.93 2.90
N ARG A 36 -6.78 -1.74 2.90
CA ARG A 36 -6.24 -2.39 4.11
C ARG A 36 -5.61 -1.39 5.07
N ILE A 37 -4.89 -0.37 4.56
CA ILE A 37 -4.36 0.74 5.36
C ILE A 37 -5.51 1.47 6.06
N ASN A 38 -6.57 1.83 5.34
CA ASN A 38 -7.73 2.52 5.92
C ASN A 38 -8.34 1.71 7.07
N LYS A 39 -8.56 0.40 6.86
CA LYS A 39 -9.05 -0.50 7.91
C LYS A 39 -8.12 -0.56 9.13
N GLN A 40 -6.80 -0.53 8.94
CA GLN A 40 -5.85 -0.55 10.06
C GLN A 40 -5.81 0.79 10.80
N LEU A 41 -6.04 1.91 10.13
CA LEU A 41 -6.21 3.21 10.78
C LEU A 41 -7.44 3.21 11.71
N ASP A 42 -8.55 2.59 11.30
CA ASP A 42 -9.74 2.43 12.16
C ASP A 42 -9.42 1.60 13.42
N VAL A 43 -8.69 0.49 13.26
CA VAL A 43 -8.25 -0.36 14.38
C VAL A 43 -7.29 0.40 15.30
N HIS A 44 -6.37 1.17 14.73
CA HIS A 44 -5.43 2.00 15.48
C HIS A 44 -6.16 3.07 16.29
N GLN A 45 -7.18 3.73 15.71
CA GLN A 45 -8.02 4.69 16.40
C GLN A 45 -8.76 4.05 17.58
N ALA A 46 -9.36 2.88 17.41
CA ALA A 46 -10.03 2.16 18.49
C ALA A 46 -9.07 1.81 19.64
N ARG A 47 -7.82 1.44 19.34
CA ARG A 47 -6.77 1.20 20.35
C ARG A 47 -6.37 2.47 21.08
N GLN A 48 -6.22 3.58 20.37
CA GLN A 48 -5.91 4.87 20.97
C GLN A 48 -7.04 5.34 21.90
N GLN A 49 -8.30 5.16 21.51
CA GLN A 49 -9.46 5.48 22.35
C GLN A 49 -9.47 4.69 23.67
N ALA A 50 -9.00 3.45 23.66
CA ALA A 50 -8.85 2.63 24.86
C ALA A 50 -7.67 3.06 25.76
N SER A 51 -6.74 3.88 25.26
CA SER A 51 -5.57 4.36 26.02
C SER A 51 -5.22 5.82 25.63
N PRO A 52 -6.08 6.78 25.99
CA PRO A 52 -6.02 8.14 25.44
C PRO A 52 -4.79 8.96 25.88
N LYS A 53 -4.11 8.54 26.94
CA LYS A 53 -2.89 9.21 27.45
C LYS A 53 -1.61 8.61 26.86
N ASN A 54 -1.70 7.55 26.05
CA ASN A 54 -0.54 6.95 25.42
C ASN A 54 -0.13 7.76 24.18
N TRP A 55 0.95 8.53 24.31
CA TRP A 55 1.53 9.33 23.23
C TRP A 55 2.15 8.51 22.10
N GLY A 56 2.40 7.21 22.32
CA GLY A 56 2.92 6.30 21.30
C GLY A 56 2.06 6.30 20.04
N PHE A 57 0.72 6.29 20.18
CA PHE A 57 -0.19 6.32 19.03
C PHE A 57 -0.07 7.58 18.16
N ALA A 58 0.23 8.73 18.77
CA ALA A 58 0.46 9.96 18.02
C ALA A 58 1.79 9.90 17.26
N GLY A 59 2.83 9.34 17.88
CA GLY A 59 4.11 9.09 17.24
C GLY A 59 4.02 8.09 16.07
N ASP A 60 3.28 6.99 16.28
CA ASP A 60 3.03 5.98 15.25
C ASP A 60 2.36 6.60 14.01
N LEU A 61 1.34 7.44 14.21
CA LEU A 61 0.68 8.15 13.10
C LEU A 61 1.61 9.18 12.43
N GLY A 62 2.52 9.80 13.17
CA GLY A 62 3.55 10.66 12.59
C GLY A 62 4.37 9.93 11.52
N HIS A 63 4.88 8.73 11.86
CA HIS A 63 5.61 7.91 10.90
C HIS A 63 4.74 7.47 9.71
N VAL A 64 3.50 7.05 9.95
CA VAL A 64 2.58 6.65 8.87
C VAL A 64 2.31 7.80 7.91
N ILE A 65 2.12 9.03 8.42
CA ILE A 65 1.91 10.23 7.60
C ILE A 65 3.13 10.47 6.69
N GLU A 66 4.35 10.35 7.21
CA GLU A 66 5.55 10.49 6.38
C GLU A 66 5.58 9.48 5.22
N GLN A 67 5.27 8.20 5.50
CA GLN A 67 5.25 7.17 4.46
C GLN A 67 4.17 7.43 3.40
N LEU A 68 2.99 7.90 3.82
CA LEU A 68 1.91 8.26 2.89
C LEU A 68 2.29 9.48 2.03
N ALA A 69 3.01 10.45 2.58
CA ALA A 69 3.51 11.59 1.80
C ALA A 69 4.48 11.14 0.69
N TYR A 70 5.40 10.20 0.99
CA TYR A 70 6.26 9.61 -0.04
C TYR A 70 5.46 8.87 -1.13
N VAL A 71 4.41 8.13 -0.74
CA VAL A 71 3.53 7.45 -1.72
C VAL A 71 2.81 8.46 -2.62
N LEU A 72 2.29 9.56 -2.06
CA LEU A 72 1.64 10.62 -2.86
C LEU A 72 2.62 11.26 -3.85
N ALA A 73 3.84 11.57 -3.40
CA ALA A 73 4.85 12.14 -4.26
C ALA A 73 5.31 11.16 -5.36
N SER A 74 5.29 9.84 -5.11
CA SER A 74 5.53 8.80 -6.13
C SER A 74 4.44 8.75 -7.19
N LEU A 75 3.24 9.21 -6.86
CA LEU A 75 2.10 9.33 -7.78
C LEU A 75 2.00 10.72 -8.44
N GLY A 76 2.95 11.62 -8.15
CA GLY A 76 3.06 12.94 -8.76
C GLY A 76 2.57 14.11 -7.88
N ASP A 77 2.07 13.84 -6.67
CA ASP A 77 1.63 14.87 -5.73
C ASP A 77 2.65 15.07 -4.60
N ARG A 78 3.48 16.11 -4.74
CA ARG A 78 4.53 16.43 -3.76
C ARG A 78 4.05 17.29 -2.60
N SER A 79 2.79 17.75 -2.59
CA SER A 79 2.29 18.70 -1.61
C SER A 79 2.53 18.25 -0.16
N ALA A 80 2.20 17.00 0.17
CA ALA A 80 2.39 16.45 1.51
C ALA A 80 3.87 16.37 1.93
N VAL A 81 4.78 16.08 1.01
CA VAL A 81 6.23 16.08 1.31
C VAL A 81 6.68 17.48 1.71
N ASP A 82 6.28 18.48 0.93
CA ASP A 82 6.68 19.87 1.14
C ASP A 82 6.05 20.43 2.43
N GLU A 83 4.77 20.11 2.70
CA GLU A 83 4.05 20.47 3.94
C GLU A 83 4.73 19.90 5.20
N HIS A 84 5.26 18.68 5.11
CA HIS A 84 5.94 18.02 6.21
C HIS A 84 7.46 18.27 6.25
N GLY A 85 8.01 19.06 5.32
CA GLY A 85 9.44 19.34 5.24
C GLY A 85 10.30 18.09 5.01
N LEU A 86 9.75 17.08 4.35
CA LEU A 86 10.40 15.79 4.10
C LEU A 86 11.37 15.87 2.92
N LYS A 87 12.35 14.97 2.91
CA LYS A 87 13.30 14.84 1.80
C LYS A 87 12.85 13.72 0.88
N TYR A 88 12.36 14.07 -0.31
CA TYR A 88 11.87 13.15 -1.35
C TYR A 88 12.90 12.91 -2.45
#